data_AF-A0AAV4B4A9-F1
#
_entry.id   AF-A0AAV4B4A9-F1
#
_cell.length_a   1.000
_cell.length_b   1.000
_cell.length_c   1.000
_cell.angle_alpha   90.00
_cell.angle_beta   90.00
_cell.angle_gamma   90.00
#
_symmetry.space_group_name_H-M   'P 1'
#
loop_
_entity.id
_entity.type
_entity.pdbx_description
1 polymer ?
#
loop_
_entity_poly.entity_id
_entity_poly.type
_entity_poly.pdbx_seq_one_letter_code
_entity_poly.pdbx_strand_id
1 'polypeptide(L)'
;MEVTDDLQSEVEDGMLKLANGKSVPVMTNCAALRDPEKTRSLGLPVLKGEIGGREVDVMRDTGCEGVVVRKQLVDASQLTGECCLLLRIDNTALLAQKAVISLRTPFLSGEVKAL
;
A
#
# COMPACT_ATOMS: atom_id res chain seq x y z
N MET A 1 13.57 12.24 26.37
CA MET A 1 13.24 12.64 25.00
C MET A 1 13.68 11.48 24.14
N GLU A 2 12.79 10.53 23.89
CA GLU A 2 13.11 9.43 22.97
C GLU A 2 13.21 10.05 21.59
N VAL A 3 14.41 10.08 21.04
CA VAL A 3 14.61 10.30 19.62
C VAL A 3 14.04 9.05 18.97
N THR A 4 12.78 9.11 18.54
CA THR A 4 12.27 8.12 17.60
C THR A 4 13.01 8.40 16.31
N ASP A 5 14.04 7.59 16.01
CA ASP A 5 14.69 7.64 14.71
C ASP A 5 13.59 7.53 13.65
N ASP A 6 13.45 8.59 12.86
CA ASP A 6 12.41 8.66 11.85
C ASP A 6 12.81 7.71 10.72
N LEU A 7 12.22 6.52 10.69
CA LEU A 7 12.49 5.53 9.66
C LEU A 7 12.30 6.09 8.24
N GLN A 8 11.52 7.16 8.07
CA GLN A 8 11.38 7.83 6.78
C GLN A 8 12.66 8.54 6.33
N SER A 9 13.50 9.05 7.25
CA SER A 9 14.76 9.71 6.88
C SER A 9 15.79 8.73 6.30
N GLU A 10 15.64 7.45 6.59
CA GLU A 10 16.52 6.38 6.12
C GLU A 10 16.07 5.76 4.78
N VAL A 11 14.96 6.25 4.21
CA VAL A 11 14.46 5.81 2.90
C VAL A 11 15.02 6.73 1.81
N GLU A 12 15.84 6.17 0.93
CA GLU A 12 16.36 6.83 -0.27
C GLU A 12 15.89 6.06 -1.51
N ASP A 13 15.34 6.76 -2.51
CA ASP A 13 14.87 6.18 -3.78
C ASP A 13 13.95 4.96 -3.62
N GLY A 14 13.05 4.99 -2.62
CA GLY A 14 12.12 3.89 -2.31
C GLY A 14 12.80 2.64 -1.71
N MET A 15 14.01 2.79 -1.18
CA MET A 15 14.80 1.72 -0.59
C MET A 15 15.23 2.09 0.84
N LEU A 16 14.98 1.19 1.79
CA LEU A 16 15.47 1.33 3.16
C LEU A 16 16.83 0.64 3.28
N LYS A 17 17.83 1.39 3.74
CA LYS A 17 19.17 0.85 4.02
C LYS A 17 19.16 0.13 5.37
N LEU A 18 19.62 -1.12 5.37
CA LEU A 18 19.80 -1.91 6.58
C LEU A 18 21.21 -1.74 7.14
N ALA A 19 21.38 -1.92 8.45
CA ALA A 19 22.68 -1.81 9.12
C ALA A 19 23.78 -2.74 8.55
N ASN A 20 23.40 -3.80 7.83
CA ASN A 20 24.33 -4.71 7.16
C ASN A 20 24.72 -4.27 5.73
N GLY A 21 24.32 -3.06 5.31
CA GLY A 21 24.59 -2.50 3.98
C GLY A 21 23.69 -3.02 2.86
N LYS A 22 22.71 -3.91 3.15
CA LYS A 22 21.69 -4.31 2.17
C LYS A 22 20.58 -3.27 2.10
N SER A 23 19.85 -3.27 0.99
CA SER A 23 18.67 -2.42 0.80
C SER A 23 17.42 -3.26 0.55
N VAL A 24 16.28 -2.82 1.08
CA VAL A 24 14.98 -3.48 0.90
C VAL A 24 14.00 -2.46 0.29
N PRO A 25 13.21 -2.84 -0.74
CA PRO A 25 12.21 -1.95 -1.29
C PRO A 25 11.15 -1.61 -0.24
N VAL A 26 10.80 -0.33 -0.16
CA VAL A 26 9.82 0.22 0.77
C VAL A 26 8.82 1.08 0.03
N MET A 27 7.56 0.98 0.43
CA MET A 27 6.54 1.95 0.08
C MET A 27 6.17 2.73 1.34
N THR A 28 6.23 4.06 1.25
CA THR A 28 5.97 5.00 2.35
C THR A 28 4.58 5.61 2.22
N ASN A 29 4.14 6.31 3.27
CA ASN A 29 2.89 7.08 3.29
C ASN A 29 1.63 6.27 2.96
N CYS A 30 1.64 4.97 3.26
CA CYS A 30 0.45 4.12 3.05
C CYS A 30 -0.50 4.19 4.25
N ALA A 31 -1.72 4.67 4.01
CA ALA A 31 -2.80 4.59 4.97
C ALA A 31 -3.70 3.36 4.68
N ALA A 32 -3.81 2.45 5.64
CA ALA A 32 -4.76 1.34 5.58
C ALA A 32 -5.94 1.62 6.52
N LEU A 33 -7.00 2.25 5.99
CA LEU A 33 -8.23 2.45 6.76
C LEU A 33 -9.03 1.15 6.81
N ARG A 34 -9.38 0.73 8.02
CA ARG A 34 -10.16 -0.50 8.27
C ARG A 34 -11.65 -0.25 8.45
N ASP A 35 -12.04 1.00 8.66
CA ASP A 35 -13.39 1.41 9.04
C ASP A 35 -13.97 2.38 8.00
N PRO A 36 -14.92 1.93 7.17
CA PRO A 36 -15.55 2.76 6.14
C PRO A 36 -16.26 4.01 6.69
N GLU A 37 -16.84 3.93 7.89
CA GLU A 37 -17.56 5.06 8.52
C GLU A 37 -16.57 6.15 8.91
N LYS A 38 -15.40 5.76 9.46
CA LYS A 38 -14.31 6.72 9.72
C LYS A 38 -13.80 7.35 8.43
N THR A 39 -13.61 6.56 7.38
CA THR A 39 -13.15 7.08 6.08
C THR A 39 -14.10 8.15 5.53
N ARG A 40 -15.41 7.91 5.61
CA ARG A 40 -16.44 8.89 5.22
C ARG A 40 -16.42 10.12 6.12
N SER A 41 -16.30 9.95 7.44
CA SER A 41 -16.25 11.08 8.39
C SER A 41 -15.04 11.99 8.19
N LEU A 42 -13.93 11.44 7.67
CA LEU A 42 -12.71 12.17 7.32
C LEU A 42 -12.79 12.87 5.95
N GLY A 43 -13.90 12.71 5.22
CA GLY A 43 -14.10 13.32 3.91
C GLY A 43 -13.17 12.75 2.82
N LEU A 44 -12.65 11.53 3.01
CA LEU A 44 -11.73 10.92 2.06
C LEU A 44 -12.47 10.49 0.79
N PRO A 45 -11.85 10.65 -0.39
CA PRO A 45 -12.50 10.35 -1.67
C PRO A 45 -12.61 8.84 -1.87
N VAL A 46 -13.75 8.27 -1.48
CA VAL A 46 -14.09 6.85 -1.66
C VAL A 46 -15.14 6.71 -2.75
N LEU A 47 -14.80 6.01 -3.82
CA LEU A 47 -15.70 5.68 -4.93
C LEU A 47 -15.75 4.17 -5.14
N LYS A 48 -16.76 3.71 -5.87
CA LYS A 48 -16.85 2.31 -6.29
C LYS A 48 -15.87 1.98 -7.41
N GLY A 49 -15.34 0.77 -7.38
CA GLY A 49 -14.54 0.18 -8.44
C GLY A 49 -14.65 -1.34 -8.42
N GLU A 50 -13.81 -2.01 -9.21
CA GLU A 50 -13.83 -3.45 -9.38
C GLU A 50 -12.40 -4.02 -9.35
N ILE A 51 -12.22 -5.17 -8.70
CA ILE A 51 -10.98 -5.97 -8.72
C ILE A 51 -11.37 -7.41 -9.02
N GLY A 52 -10.89 -7.94 -10.16
CA GLY A 52 -11.19 -9.32 -10.58
C GLY A 52 -12.69 -9.66 -10.56
N GLY A 53 -13.56 -8.78 -11.07
CA GLY A 53 -15.01 -9.00 -11.07
C GLY A 53 -15.74 -8.66 -9.76
N ARG A 54 -15.02 -8.31 -8.68
CA ARG A 54 -15.61 -7.98 -7.37
C ARG A 54 -15.73 -6.47 -7.19
N GLU A 55 -16.93 -5.98 -6.87
CA GLU A 55 -17.12 -4.57 -6.50
C GLU A 55 -16.38 -4.26 -5.18
N VAL A 56 -15.66 -3.15 -5.14
CA VAL A 56 -14.89 -2.69 -3.99
C VAL A 56 -15.04 -1.19 -3.77
N ASP A 57 -14.81 -0.76 -2.53
CA ASP A 57 -14.62 0.65 -2.19
C ASP A 57 -13.16 1.04 -2.43
N VAL A 58 -12.95 2.08 -3.24
CA VAL A 58 -11.64 2.57 -3.67
C VAL A 58 -11.41 3.96 -3.12
N MET A 59 -10.41 4.09 -2.26
CA MET A 59 -9.96 5.39 -1.75
C MET A 59 -8.83 5.93 -2.64
N ARG A 60 -8.96 7.18 -3.10
CA ARG A 60 -7.84 7.86 -3.78
C ARG A 60 -6.92 8.50 -2.75
N ASP A 61 -5.75 7.92 -2.58
CA ASP A 61 -4.66 8.50 -1.83
C ASP A 61 -3.61 9.07 -2.81
N THR A 62 -3.51 10.40 -2.89
CA THR A 62 -2.51 11.06 -3.77
C THR A 62 -1.11 11.06 -3.17
N GLY A 63 -0.96 10.77 -1.87
CA GLY A 63 0.34 10.67 -1.21
C GLY A 63 0.95 9.26 -1.28
N CYS A 64 0.20 8.28 -1.80
CA CYS A 64 0.65 6.91 -1.96
C CYS A 64 1.21 6.69 -3.38
N GLU A 65 2.44 6.16 -3.46
CA GLU A 65 3.14 5.92 -4.74
C GLU A 65 2.67 4.66 -5.47
N GLY A 66 1.83 3.83 -4.84
CA GLY A 66 1.33 2.62 -5.48
C GLY A 66 -0.07 2.20 -5.03
N VAL A 67 -0.46 1.03 -5.51
CA VAL A 67 -1.77 0.43 -5.24
C VAL A 67 -1.65 -0.51 -4.04
N VAL A 68 -2.42 -0.25 -2.99
CA VAL A 68 -2.52 -1.14 -1.83
C VAL A 68 -3.89 -1.80 -1.85
N VAL A 69 -3.91 -3.14 -1.79
CA VAL A 69 -5.11 -3.96 -1.87
C VAL A 69 -5.21 -4.88 -0.66
N ARG A 70 -6.42 -5.12 -0.16
CA ARG A 70 -6.60 -6.12 0.90
C ARG A 70 -6.27 -7.50 0.35
N LYS A 71 -5.45 -8.27 1.06
CA LYS A 71 -5.08 -9.65 0.71
C LYS A 71 -6.27 -10.55 0.30
N GLN A 72 -7.44 -10.37 0.92
CA GLN A 72 -8.65 -11.14 0.60
C GLN A 72 -9.21 -10.90 -0.82
N LEU A 73 -8.78 -9.83 -1.49
CA LEU A 73 -9.14 -9.48 -2.87
C LEU A 73 -8.10 -9.95 -3.89
N VAL A 74 -7.02 -10.60 -3.41
CA VAL A 74 -5.93 -11.13 -4.22
C VAL A 74 -5.99 -12.65 -4.19
N ASP A 75 -6.08 -13.25 -5.36
CA ASP A 75 -6.04 -14.71 -5.49
C ASP A 75 -4.59 -15.19 -5.41
N ALA A 76 -4.37 -16.42 -4.91
CA ALA A 76 -3.01 -16.93 -4.72
C ALA A 76 -2.18 -16.99 -6.01
N SER A 77 -2.84 -17.19 -7.16
CA SER A 77 -2.22 -17.19 -8.49
C SER A 77 -1.75 -15.81 -8.94
N GLN A 78 -2.20 -14.73 -8.30
CA GLN A 78 -1.81 -13.35 -8.62
C GLN A 78 -0.57 -12.91 -7.85
N LEU A 79 -0.12 -13.68 -6.86
CA LEU A 79 1.08 -13.37 -6.07
C LEU A 79 2.35 -13.61 -6.91
N THR A 80 3.29 -12.66 -6.86
CA THR A 80 4.54 -12.76 -7.64
C THR A 80 5.66 -13.49 -6.90
N GLY A 81 5.48 -13.75 -5.59
CA GLY A 81 6.52 -14.25 -4.70
C GLY A 81 7.50 -13.18 -4.20
N GLU A 82 7.45 -11.96 -4.75
CA GLU A 82 8.21 -10.83 -4.25
C GLU A 82 7.54 -10.20 -3.03
N CYS A 83 8.35 -9.59 -2.15
CA CYS A 83 7.87 -8.82 -1.00
C CYS A 83 8.51 -7.42 -0.97
N CYS A 84 7.86 -6.50 -0.25
CA CYS A 84 8.45 -5.21 0.13
C CYS A 84 7.96 -4.79 1.52
N LEU A 85 8.61 -3.80 2.12
CA LEU A 85 8.13 -3.23 3.39
C LEU A 85 7.14 -2.10 3.10
N LEU A 86 6.03 -2.07 3.83
CA LEU A 86 5.13 -0.94 3.95
C LEU A 86 5.49 -0.19 5.22
N LEU A 87 6.04 1.02 5.08
CA LEU A 87 6.31 1.90 6.21
C LEU A 87 5.07 2.76 6.46
N ARG A 88 4.46 2.55 7.62
CA ARG A 88 3.23 3.22 8.04
C ARG A 88 3.56 4.54 8.74
N ILE A 89 2.58 5.44 8.79
CA ILE A 89 2.70 6.76 9.43
C ILE A 89 3.02 6.70 10.94
N ASP A 90 2.85 5.55 11.58
CA ASP A 90 3.17 5.29 12.98
C ASP A 90 4.59 4.72 13.16
N ASN A 91 5.46 4.85 12.15
CA ASN A 91 6.81 4.27 12.08
C ASN A 91 6.86 2.74 12.26
N THR A 92 5.73 2.04 12.07
CA THR A 92 5.73 0.58 11.98
C THR A 92 5.95 0.13 10.54
N ALA A 93 6.73 -0.94 10.37
CA ALA A 93 6.93 -1.58 9.06
C ALA A 93 6.13 -2.89 8.97
N LEU A 94 5.48 -3.13 7.83
CA LEU A 94 4.77 -4.37 7.54
C LEU A 94 5.33 -5.01 6.27
N LEU A 95 5.64 -6.31 6.31
CA LEU A 95 6.03 -7.04 5.11
C LEU A 95 4.79 -7.32 4.25
N ALA A 96 4.75 -6.74 3.06
CA ALA A 96 3.69 -6.93 2.07
C ALA A 96 4.16 -7.83 0.93
N GLN A 97 3.25 -8.63 0.39
CA GLN A 97 3.50 -9.44 -0.80
C GLN A 97 3.05 -8.68 -2.02
N LYS A 98 3.85 -8.71 -3.08
CA LYS A 98 3.46 -8.12 -4.36
C LYS A 98 2.52 -9.06 -5.10
N ALA A 99 1.51 -8.46 -5.72
CA ALA A 99 0.56 -9.14 -6.58
C ALA A 99 0.38 -8.39 -7.90
N VAL A 100 0.01 -9.12 -8.95
CA VAL A 100 -0.43 -8.54 -10.23
C VAL A 100 -1.95 -8.73 -10.30
N ILE A 101 -2.68 -7.62 -10.23
CA ILE A 101 -4.14 -7.62 -10.22
C ILE A 101 -4.70 -6.85 -11.40
N SER A 102 -5.86 -7.29 -11.89
CA SER A 102 -6.66 -6.51 -12.83
C SER A 102 -7.72 -5.74 -12.07
N LEU A 103 -7.74 -4.42 -12.26
CA LEU A 103 -8.71 -3.53 -11.63
C LEU A 103 -9.38 -2.62 -12.65
N ARG A 104 -10.59 -2.18 -12.31
CA ARG A 104 -11.32 -1.14 -13.03
C ARG A 104 -11.87 -0.16 -11.99
N THR A 105 -11.24 1.00 -11.89
CA THR A 105 -11.64 2.05 -10.95
C THR A 105 -11.71 3.40 -11.66
N PRO A 106 -12.40 4.41 -11.10
CA PRO A 106 -12.44 5.76 -11.68
C PRO A 106 -11.06 6.44 -11.80
N PHE A 107 -10.05 5.99 -11.05
CA PHE A 107 -8.73 6.64 -10.98
C PHE A 107 -7.64 5.90 -11.74
N LEU A 108 -7.79 4.58 -11.89
CA LEU A 108 -6.82 3.69 -12.53
C LEU A 108 -7.57 2.46 -13.04
N SER A 109 -7.19 1.95 -14.21
CA SER A 109 -7.76 0.74 -14.80
C SER A 109 -6.70 -0.04 -15.55
N GLY A 110 -6.84 -1.36 -15.58
CA GLY A 110 -5.90 -2.29 -16.22
C GLY A 110 -5.20 -3.21 -15.23
N GLU A 111 -4.15 -3.86 -15.72
CA GLU A 111 -3.29 -4.72 -14.91
C GLU A 111 -2.22 -3.90 -14.20
N VAL A 112 -2.10 -4.06 -12.88
CA VAL A 112 -1.18 -3.28 -12.06
C VAL A 112 -0.47 -4.16 -11.04
N LYS A 113 0.72 -3.73 -10.62
CA LYS A 113 1.38 -4.27 -9.42
C LYS A 113 0.79 -3.62 -8.18
N ALA A 114 0.34 -4.44 -7.25
CA ALA A 114 -0.25 -4.02 -5.98
C ALA A 114 0.46 -4.68 -4.79
N LEU A 115 0.31 -4.06 -3.63
CA LEU A 115 0.81 -4.52 -2.31
C LEU A 115 -0.32 -4.92 -1.37
#